data_AF-A0A937V9R1-F1
#
_entry.id   AF-A0A937V9R1-F1
#
_cell.length_a   1.000
_cell.length_b   1.000
_cell.length_c   1.000
_cell.angle_alpha   90.00
_cell.angle_beta   90.00
_cell.angle_gamma   90.00
#
_symmetry.space_group_name_H-M   'P 1'
#
loop_
_entity.id
_entity.type
_entity.pdbx_description
1 polymer ?
#
loop_
_entity_poly.entity_id
_entity_poly.type
_entity_poly.pdbx_seq_one_letter_code
_entity_poly.pdbx_strand_id
1 'polypeptide(L)'
;MDQAPGRRKDTFYIIPHTHWEGALFKTREAYLATGLPTILRALRLLRAHPGYRFVLDQVCYVKPFLERYPEEEATFRALVAEGRLAIVGGTHVMPDVN
;
A
#
# COMPACT_ATOMS: atom_id res chain seq x y z
N MET A 1 -43.92 20.93 11.55
CA MET A 1 -43.75 19.47 11.33
C MET A 1 -42.27 19.20 11.49
N ASP A 2 -41.91 18.68 12.66
CA ASP A 2 -40.53 18.48 13.10
C ASP A 2 -39.95 17.25 12.37
N GLN A 3 -38.89 17.44 11.59
CA GLN A 3 -38.22 16.35 10.87
C GLN A 3 -37.30 15.64 11.86
N ALA A 4 -37.62 14.39 12.21
CA ALA A 4 -36.79 13.58 13.10
C ALA A 4 -35.35 13.45 12.54
N PRO A 5 -34.30 13.51 13.39
CA PRO A 5 -32.92 13.43 12.92
C PRO A 5 -32.67 12.07 12.26
N GLY A 6 -32.26 12.09 10.99
CA GLY A 6 -32.00 10.88 10.20
C GLY A 6 -30.93 10.01 10.86
N ARG A 7 -31.23 8.72 11.04
CA ARG A 7 -30.30 7.72 11.58
C ARG A 7 -28.99 7.75 10.78
N ARG A 8 -27.87 8.03 11.47
CA ARG A 8 -26.52 8.01 10.88
C ARG A 8 -26.26 6.61 10.31
N LYS A 9 -25.80 6.53 9.05
CA LYS A 9 -25.48 5.25 8.40
C LYS A 9 -24.28 4.62 9.09
N ASP A 10 -24.40 3.33 9.40
CA ASP A 10 -23.27 2.54 9.87
C ASP A 10 -22.20 2.50 8.76
N THR A 11 -20.93 2.74 9.12
CA THR A 11 -19.82 2.85 8.15
C THR A 11 -18.86 1.68 8.33
N PHE A 12 -18.56 0.97 7.25
CA PHE A 12 -17.59 -0.12 7.21
C PHE A 12 -16.40 0.30 6.32
N TYR A 13 -15.20 0.29 6.89
CA TYR A 13 -13.98 0.67 6.16
C TYR A 13 -13.22 -0.57 5.71
N ILE A 14 -12.80 -0.59 4.45
CA ILE A 14 -11.91 -1.60 3.89
C ILE A 14 -10.61 -0.89 3.53
N ILE A 15 -9.49 -1.39 4.05
CA ILE A 15 -8.15 -0.85 3.79
C ILE A 15 -7.31 -1.95 3.13
N PRO A 16 -7.28 -1.98 1.78
CA PRO A 16 -6.44 -2.91 1.04
C PRO A 16 -4.96 -2.62 1.32
N HIS A 17 -4.23 -3.66 1.73
CA HIS A 17 -2.80 -3.57 2.00
C HIS A 17 -2.14 -4.92 1.73
N THR A 18 -0.81 -4.93 1.69
CA THR A 18 -0.01 -6.15 1.82
C THR A 18 0.83 -6.02 3.07
N HIS A 19 0.88 -7.08 3.85
CA HIS A 19 1.93 -7.26 4.82
C HIS A 19 3.12 -7.91 4.13
N TRP A 20 4.32 -7.33 4.27
CA TRP A 20 5.54 -7.87 3.67
C TRP A 20 6.58 -8.18 4.74
N GLU A 21 7.19 -9.35 4.60
CA GLU A 21 8.26 -9.82 5.48
C GLU A 21 9.62 -9.57 4.83
N GLY A 22 10.52 -8.92 5.56
CA GLY A 22 11.86 -8.60 5.04
C GLY A 22 12.82 -9.78 5.05
N ALA A 23 12.78 -10.59 6.12
CA ALA A 23 13.55 -11.81 6.28
C ALA A 23 12.99 -12.59 7.47
N LEU A 24 12.22 -13.64 7.19
CA LEU A 24 11.69 -14.57 8.20
C LEU A 24 12.14 -16.02 7.91
N PHE A 25 11.55 -16.67 6.91
CA PHE A 25 11.87 -18.07 6.55
C PHE A 25 12.68 -18.20 5.26
N LYS A 26 12.79 -17.11 4.50
CA LYS A 26 13.49 -17.06 3.22
C LYS A 26 14.49 -15.91 3.25
N THR A 27 15.44 -15.95 2.31
CA THR A 27 16.34 -14.82 2.09
C THR A 27 15.55 -13.58 1.70
N ARG A 28 16.11 -12.41 1.99
CA ARG A 28 15.55 -11.11 1.57
C ARG A 28 15.25 -11.08 0.07
N GLU A 29 16.16 -11.60 -0.74
CA GLU A 29 15.99 -11.65 -2.20
C GLU A 29 14.81 -12.52 -2.62
N ALA A 30 14.58 -13.66 -1.96
CA ALA A 30 13.41 -14.49 -2.23
C ALA A 30 12.10 -13.77 -1.86
N TYR A 31 12.08 -13.04 -0.74
CA TYR A 31 10.91 -12.23 -0.36
C TYR A 31 10.69 -11.02 -1.28
N LEU A 32 11.75 -10.40 -1.80
CA LEU A 32 11.62 -9.35 -2.81
C LEU A 32 11.10 -9.91 -4.13
N ALA A 33 11.61 -11.05 -4.59
CA ALA A 33 11.16 -11.68 -5.83
C ALA A 33 9.66 -12.00 -5.81
N THR A 34 9.12 -12.46 -4.68
CA THR A 34 7.68 -12.74 -4.55
C THR A 34 6.86 -11.53 -4.14
N GLY A 35 7.45 -10.61 -3.39
CA GLY A 35 6.76 -9.43 -2.85
C GLY A 35 6.50 -8.40 -3.95
N LEU A 36 7.55 -7.92 -4.62
CA LEU A 36 7.46 -6.78 -5.54
C LEU A 36 6.38 -6.89 -6.62
N PRO A 37 6.08 -8.07 -7.20
CA PRO A 37 4.94 -8.24 -8.10
C PRO A 37 3.57 -7.83 -7.51
N THR A 38 3.43 -7.85 -6.18
CA THR A 38 2.24 -7.34 -5.47
C THR A 38 2.08 -5.83 -5.65
N ILE A 39 3.18 -5.08 -5.63
CA ILE A 39 3.16 -3.63 -5.88
C ILE A 39 2.77 -3.37 -7.34
N LEU A 40 3.33 -4.10 -8.31
CA LEU A 40 2.91 -4.00 -9.72
C LEU A 40 1.41 -4.26 -9.88
N ARG A 41 0.89 -5.29 -9.20
CA ARG A 41 -0.54 -5.59 -9.19
C ARG A 41 -1.35 -4.45 -8.58
N ALA A 42 -0.90 -3.85 -7.48
CA ALA A 42 -1.55 -2.72 -6.87
C ALA A 42 -1.59 -1.51 -7.81
N LEU A 43 -0.47 -1.15 -8.45
CA LEU A 43 -0.41 -0.06 -9.45
C LEU A 43 -1.36 -0.30 -10.62
N ARG A 44 -1.44 -1.54 -11.14
CA ARG A 44 -2.40 -1.91 -12.18
C ARG A 44 -3.85 -1.69 -11.73
N LEU A 45 -4.21 -2.10 -10.51
CA LEU A 45 -5.57 -1.91 -9.97
C LEU A 45 -5.88 -0.42 -9.71
N LEU A 46 -4.90 0.35 -9.23
CA LEU A 46 -5.01 1.79 -9.05
C LEU A 46 -5.26 2.52 -10.38
N ARG A 47 -4.61 2.10 -11.46
CA ARG A 47 -4.88 2.63 -12.81
C ARG A 47 -6.28 2.25 -13.31
N ALA A 48 -6.69 1.00 -13.11
CA ALA A 48 -7.95 0.48 -13.64
C ALA A 48 -9.21 0.96 -12.89
N HIS A 49 -9.08 1.27 -11.60
CA HIS A 49 -10.25 1.55 -10.74
C HIS A 49 -10.05 2.85 -9.94
N PRO A 50 -10.59 4.00 -10.39
CA PRO A 50 -10.36 5.30 -9.74
C PRO A 50 -10.74 5.37 -8.25
N GLY A 51 -11.71 4.56 -7.80
CA GLY A 51 -12.11 4.48 -6.39
C GLY A 51 -11.24 3.58 -5.52
N TYR A 52 -10.34 2.78 -6.13
CA TYR A 52 -9.46 1.88 -5.40
C TYR A 52 -8.33 2.64 -4.71
N ARG A 53 -7.99 2.22 -3.49
CA ARG A 53 -6.88 2.71 -2.68
C ARG A 53 -6.08 1.52 -2.14
N PHE A 54 -4.79 1.73 -1.93
CA PHE A 54 -3.89 0.69 -1.42
C PHE A 54 -2.82 1.31 -0.52
N VAL A 55 -2.38 0.57 0.51
CA VAL A 55 -1.31 1.01 1.40
C VAL A 55 -0.18 0.00 1.54
N LEU A 56 1.05 0.51 1.69
CA LEU A 56 2.28 -0.23 1.93
C LEU A 56 2.75 0.02 3.37
N ASP A 57 3.20 -1.01 4.07
CA ASP A 57 3.43 -1.00 5.52
C ASP A 57 4.82 -0.52 5.97
N GLN A 58 5.81 -0.44 5.07
CA GLN A 58 7.18 -0.04 5.42
C GLN A 58 7.99 0.48 4.21
N VAL A 59 8.93 1.40 4.46
CA VAL A 59 9.71 2.09 3.39
C VAL A 59 10.78 1.18 2.77
N CYS A 60 11.37 0.26 3.52
CA CYS A 60 12.44 -0.63 3.02
C CYS A 60 12.00 -1.56 1.89
N TYR A 61 10.69 -1.68 1.68
CA TYR A 61 10.07 -2.41 0.58
C TYR A 61 9.88 -1.56 -0.68
N VAL A 62 9.72 -0.23 -0.51
CA VAL A 62 9.51 0.73 -1.60
C VAL A 62 10.78 0.99 -2.38
N LYS A 63 11.93 1.19 -1.71
CA LYS A 63 13.19 1.47 -2.40
C LYS A 63 13.58 0.34 -3.38
N PRO A 64 13.59 -0.95 -2.99
CA PRO A 64 13.86 -2.05 -3.92
C PRO A 64 12.85 -2.15 -5.07
N PHE A 65 11.61 -1.72 -4.86
CA PHE A 65 10.62 -1.65 -5.93
C PHE A 65 11.03 -0.62 -6.99
N LEU A 66 11.30 0.62 -6.59
CA LEU A 66 11.69 1.68 -7.53
C LEU A 66 13.02 1.40 -8.22
N GLU A 67 13.95 0.73 -7.54
CA GLU A 67 15.23 0.30 -8.14
C GLU A 67 15.06 -0.77 -9.23
N ARG A 68 14.08 -1.68 -9.09
CA ARG A 68 13.85 -2.78 -10.04
C ARG A 68 12.84 -2.46 -11.13
N TYR A 69 11.95 -1.49 -10.88
CA TYR A 69 10.90 -1.05 -11.80
C TYR A 69 10.94 0.47 -11.96
N PRO A 70 12.06 1.04 -12.45
CA PRO A 70 12.20 2.49 -12.59
C PRO A 70 11.13 3.10 -13.52
N GLU A 71 10.60 2.33 -14.47
CA GLU A 71 9.52 2.73 -15.36
C GLU A 71 8.20 3.03 -14.64
N GLU A 72 8.00 2.44 -13.45
CA GLU A 72 6.80 2.66 -12.63
C GLU A 72 6.95 3.85 -11.66
N GLU A 73 8.13 4.45 -11.52
CA GLU A 73 8.38 5.49 -10.52
C GLU A 73 7.46 6.72 -10.69
N ALA A 74 7.30 7.19 -11.93
CA ALA A 74 6.43 8.33 -12.22
C ALA A 74 4.97 8.05 -11.80
N THR A 75 4.47 6.86 -12.14
CA THR A 75 3.12 6.43 -11.77
C THR A 75 2.97 6.27 -10.26
N PHE A 76 3.96 5.64 -9.61
CA PHE A 76 3.98 5.45 -8.17
C PHE A 76 3.89 6.80 -7.44
N ARG A 77 4.73 7.78 -7.83
CA ARG A 77 4.73 9.12 -7.24
C ARG A 77 3.43 9.87 -7.47
N ALA A 78 2.86 9.80 -8.68
CA ALA A 78 1.57 10.42 -8.98
C ALA A 78 0.46 9.86 -8.09
N LEU A 79 0.36 8.53 -7.96
CA LEU A 79 -0.65 7.86 -7.13
C LEU A 79 -0.48 8.16 -5.64
N VAL A 80 0.76 8.40 -5.18
CA VAL A 80 1.03 8.89 -3.81
C VAL A 80 0.55 10.33 -3.64
N ALA A 81 0.85 11.22 -4.58
CA ALA A 81 0.39 12.60 -4.55
C ALA A 81 -1.15 12.72 -4.59
N GLU A 82 -1.82 11.81 -5.31
CA GLU A 82 -3.28 11.67 -5.36
C GLU A 82 -3.88 11.09 -4.06
N GLY A 83 -3.06 10.58 -3.14
CA GLY A 83 -3.53 9.93 -1.90
C GLY A 83 -4.23 8.59 -2.14
N ARG A 84 -3.98 7.95 -3.29
CA ARG A 84 -4.58 6.64 -3.65
C ARG A 84 -3.65 5.48 -3.34
N LEU A 85 -2.34 5.73 -3.38
CA LEU A 85 -1.31 4.88 -2.80
C LEU A 85 -0.73 5.58 -1.57
N ALA A 86 -0.61 4.89 -0.44
CA ALA A 86 0.06 5.46 0.73
C ALA A 86 1.15 4.53 1.26
N ILE A 87 2.20 5.12 1.83
CA ILE A 87 3.19 4.41 2.64
C ILE A 87 2.85 4.77 4.09
N VAL A 88 2.44 3.79 4.88
CA VAL A 88 1.91 3.97 6.24
C VAL A 88 2.89 3.48 7.29
N GLY A 89 2.62 3.77 8.56
CA GLY A 89 3.49 3.42 9.69
C GLY A 89 4.60 4.44 9.98
N GLY A 90 5.13 5.11 8.95
CA GLY A 90 6.18 6.12 9.13
C GLY A 90 7.55 5.53 9.52
N THR A 91 7.75 4.24 9.26
CA THR A 91 8.94 3.50 9.67
C THR A 91 9.72 2.96 8.46
N HIS A 92 11.04 2.79 8.63
CA HIS A 92 11.86 2.15 7.61
C HIS A 92 11.55 0.65 7.46
N VAL A 93 11.41 -0.04 8.59
CA VAL A 93 10.99 -1.44 8.75
C VAL A 93 9.85 -1.49 9.77
N MET A 94 9.19 -2.63 9.96
CA MET A 94 8.32 -2.86 11.13
C MET A 94 9.13 -3.60 12.22
N PRO A 95 9.73 -2.90 13.20
CA PRO A 95 10.63 -3.53 14.17
C PRO A 95 9.85 -4.19 15.31
N ASP A 96 10.52 -5.13 15.99
CA ASP A 96 10.18 -5.46 17.37
C ASP A 96 10.55 -4.27 18.28
N VAL A 97 9.70 -3.95 19.27
CA VAL A 97 9.83 -2.76 20.13
C VAL A 97 9.94 -3.11 21.62
N ASN A 98 10.22 -4.36 21.97
CA ASN A 98 10.36 -4.82 23.35
C ASN A 98 11.69 -4.42 24.01
#